data_AF-A0A922HVR4-F1
#
_entry.id   AF-A0A922HVR4-F1
#
_cell.length_a   1.000
_cell.length_b   1.000
_cell.length_c   1.000
_cell.angle_alpha   90.00
_cell.angle_beta   90.00
_cell.angle_gamma   90.00
#
_symmetry.space_group_name_H-M   'P 1'
#
loop_
_entity.id
_entity.type
_entity.pdbx_description
1 polymer ?
#
loop_
_entity_poly.entity_id
_entity_poly.type
_entity_poly.pdbx_seq_one_letter_code
_entity_poly.pdbx_strand_id
1 'polypeptide(L)'
;MRQTKEMMKKITSSSLIDELKCRKRVLRRLDYCTPEDVILIKGRVALKLLGFADELLLTEMLFDGFFNDLNVYQIAALLSCMRTEILPKLSEELSKPLKTMQEFAKKIATVSKETKLEIDEKVYIEKFRPNLMDVIYSWTKGKSFSEISKMTDAFEGSIIRCMRQIS
;
A
#
# COMPACT_ATOMS: atom_id res chain seq x y z
N MET A 1 -31.14 23.41 -16.49
CA MET A 1 -30.82 22.38 -15.46
C MET A 1 -30.63 20.96 -16.01
N ARG A 2 -31.46 20.46 -16.95
CA ARG A 2 -31.31 19.09 -17.52
C ARG A 2 -30.05 18.91 -18.41
N GLN A 3 -29.80 19.85 -19.34
CA GLN A 3 -28.59 19.85 -20.19
C GLN A 3 -27.29 20.01 -19.38
N THR A 4 -27.33 20.78 -18.29
CA THR A 4 -26.17 20.98 -17.40
C THR A 4 -25.78 19.69 -16.67
N LYS A 5 -26.78 18.87 -16.26
CA LYS A 5 -26.55 17.54 -15.67
C LYS A 5 -25.97 16.55 -16.68
N GLU A 6 -26.42 16.58 -17.93
CA GLU A 6 -25.89 15.70 -18.99
C GLU A 6 -24.47 16.10 -19.43
N MET A 7 -24.17 17.40 -19.52
CA MET A 7 -22.79 17.89 -19.74
C MET A 7 -21.88 17.49 -18.58
N MET A 8 -22.30 17.67 -17.33
CA MET A 8 -21.53 17.21 -16.16
C MET A 8 -21.28 15.70 -16.23
N LYS A 9 -22.29 14.88 -16.54
CA LYS A 9 -22.13 13.43 -16.67
C LYS A 9 -21.17 13.03 -17.79
N LYS A 10 -21.20 13.74 -18.92
CA LYS A 10 -20.26 13.54 -20.04
C LYS A 10 -18.83 13.94 -19.65
N ILE A 11 -18.64 15.08 -18.99
CA ILE A 11 -17.34 15.58 -18.52
C ILE A 11 -16.75 14.62 -17.47
N THR A 12 -17.57 14.11 -16.55
CA THR A 12 -17.14 13.09 -15.58
C THR A 12 -16.74 11.80 -16.30
N SER A 13 -17.51 11.36 -17.32
CA SER A 13 -17.16 10.15 -18.09
C SER A 13 -15.88 10.30 -18.90
N SER A 14 -15.62 11.47 -19.51
CA SER A 14 -14.37 11.72 -20.25
C SER A 14 -13.17 11.80 -19.31
N SER A 15 -13.33 12.45 -18.15
CA SER A 15 -12.30 12.53 -17.12
C SER A 15 -11.90 11.15 -16.59
N LEU A 16 -12.88 10.27 -16.33
CA LEU A 16 -12.62 8.89 -15.90
C LEU A 16 -11.91 8.07 -16.98
N ILE A 17 -12.25 8.25 -18.25
CA ILE A 17 -11.58 7.58 -19.37
C ILE A 17 -10.12 8.03 -19.48
N ASP A 18 -9.84 9.30 -19.27
CA ASP A 18 -8.47 9.82 -19.32
C ASP A 18 -7.63 9.37 -18.12
N GLU A 19 -8.24 9.29 -16.93
CA GLU A 19 -7.62 8.69 -15.76
C GLU A 19 -7.28 7.21 -15.99
N LEU A 20 -8.20 6.44 -16.59
CA LEU A 20 -7.98 5.04 -16.94
C LEU A 20 -6.82 4.86 -17.93
N LYS A 21 -6.67 5.76 -18.91
CA LYS A 21 -5.53 5.75 -19.85
C LYS A 21 -4.21 6.01 -19.12
N CYS A 22 -4.19 6.96 -18.18
CA CYS A 22 -3.01 7.24 -17.36
C CYS A 22 -2.63 6.03 -16.49
N ARG A 23 -3.60 5.41 -15.81
CA ARG A 23 -3.40 4.18 -15.01
C ARG A 23 -2.88 3.01 -15.86
N LYS A 24 -3.44 2.79 -17.05
CA LYS A 24 -2.91 1.77 -18.00
C LYS A 24 -1.47 2.05 -18.38
N ARG A 25 -1.08 3.31 -18.58
CA ARG A 25 0.30 3.68 -18.89
C ARG A 25 1.25 3.34 -17.74
N VAL A 26 0.84 3.53 -16.49
CA VAL A 26 1.62 3.11 -15.30
C VAL A 26 1.82 1.60 -15.31
N LEU A 27 0.75 0.84 -15.49
CA LEU A 27 0.81 -0.63 -15.49
C LEU A 27 1.72 -1.19 -16.59
N ARG A 28 1.71 -0.56 -17.77
CA ARG A 28 2.64 -0.91 -18.87
C ARG A 28 4.08 -0.56 -18.55
N ARG A 29 4.33 0.55 -17.85
CA ARG A 29 5.69 1.02 -17.50
C ARG A 29 6.30 0.23 -16.34
N LEU A 30 5.48 -0.42 -15.52
CA LEU A 30 5.91 -1.29 -14.43
C LEU A 30 5.84 -2.78 -14.79
N ASP A 31 5.64 -3.12 -16.07
CA ASP A 31 5.59 -4.49 -16.60
C ASP A 31 4.46 -5.38 -16.03
N TYR A 32 3.31 -4.80 -15.68
CA TYR A 32 2.11 -5.57 -15.31
C TYR A 32 1.33 -6.04 -16.54
N CYS A 33 1.42 -5.28 -17.64
CA CYS A 33 0.81 -5.64 -18.92
C CYS A 33 1.67 -5.20 -20.11
N THR A 34 1.51 -5.88 -21.24
CA THR A 34 2.18 -5.53 -22.50
C THR A 34 1.52 -4.29 -23.15
N PRO A 35 2.17 -3.66 -24.15
CA PRO A 35 1.57 -2.57 -24.92
C PRO A 35 0.22 -2.92 -25.56
N GLU A 36 0.00 -4.20 -25.88
CA GLU A 36 -1.22 -4.79 -26.43
C GLU A 36 -2.27 -5.15 -25.35
N ASP A 37 -2.09 -4.69 -24.11
CA ASP A 37 -2.96 -4.95 -22.96
C ASP A 37 -3.05 -6.42 -22.52
N VAL A 38 -2.02 -7.24 -22.82
CA VAL A 38 -1.93 -8.62 -22.32
C VAL A 38 -1.33 -8.63 -20.92
N ILE A 39 -2.01 -9.28 -19.97
CA ILE A 39 -1.58 -9.35 -18.56
C ILE A 39 -0.37 -10.28 -18.41
N LEU A 40 0.72 -9.76 -17.85
CA LEU A 40 1.94 -10.50 -17.55
C LEU A 40 1.86 -11.22 -16.18
N ILE A 41 2.87 -12.02 -15.85
CA ILE A 41 2.92 -12.76 -14.58
C ILE A 41 2.82 -11.80 -13.39
N LYS A 42 3.52 -10.67 -13.44
CA LYS A 42 3.45 -9.61 -12.43
C LYS A 42 2.03 -9.09 -12.22
N GLY A 43 1.29 -8.87 -13.32
CA GLY A 43 -0.14 -8.54 -13.30
C GLY A 43 -1.04 -9.62 -12.70
N ARG A 44 -0.76 -10.90 -12.96
CA ARG A 44 -1.53 -12.01 -12.37
C ARG A 44 -1.30 -12.14 -10.87
N VAL A 45 -0.06 -11.90 -10.41
CA VAL A 45 0.27 -11.90 -8.97
C VAL A 45 -0.40 -10.71 -8.29
N ALA A 46 -0.38 -9.52 -8.90
CA ALA A 46 -1.09 -8.35 -8.38
C ALA A 46 -2.58 -8.63 -8.17
N LEU A 47 -3.22 -9.30 -9.14
CA LEU A 47 -4.62 -9.70 -9.05
C LEU A 47 -4.89 -10.68 -7.88
N LYS A 48 -3.90 -11.42 -7.39
CA LYS A 48 -4.04 -12.28 -6.21
C LYS A 48 -3.88 -11.54 -4.89
N LEU A 49 -3.18 -10.41 -4.91
CA LEU A 49 -3.07 -9.50 -3.79
C LEU A 49 -4.24 -8.51 -3.73
N LEU A 50 -5.19 -8.61 -4.67
CA LEU A 50 -6.37 -7.75 -4.77
C LEU A 50 -7.17 -7.77 -3.46
N GLY A 51 -7.24 -6.63 -2.76
CA GLY A 51 -7.86 -6.52 -1.43
C GLY A 51 -6.89 -6.26 -0.27
N PHE A 52 -5.58 -6.28 -0.52
CA PHE A 52 -4.56 -5.68 0.36
C PHE A 52 -4.35 -4.20 0.00
N ALA A 53 -3.95 -3.38 0.96
CA ALA A 53 -4.04 -1.92 0.87
C ALA A 53 -3.40 -1.30 -0.39
N ASP A 54 -2.13 -1.64 -0.66
CA ASP A 54 -1.42 -1.16 -1.85
C ASP A 54 -0.80 -2.33 -2.61
N GLU A 55 -1.58 -2.84 -3.55
CA GLU A 55 -1.29 -4.04 -4.34
C GLU A 55 -0.03 -3.85 -5.17
N LEU A 56 0.14 -2.66 -5.76
CA LEU A 56 1.25 -2.33 -6.65
C LEU A 56 2.58 -2.32 -5.88
N LEU A 57 2.58 -1.71 -4.70
CA LEU A 57 3.74 -1.69 -3.81
C LEU A 57 4.12 -3.11 -3.35
N LEU A 58 3.13 -3.90 -2.92
CA LEU A 58 3.37 -5.29 -2.49
C LEU A 58 3.93 -6.16 -3.61
N THR A 59 3.42 -6.03 -4.83
CA THR A 59 3.98 -6.77 -5.97
C THR A 59 5.38 -6.31 -6.35
N GLU A 60 5.70 -5.01 -6.31
CA GLU A 60 7.09 -4.57 -6.54
C GLU A 60 8.03 -5.18 -5.50
N MET A 61 7.67 -5.13 -4.21
CA MET A 61 8.47 -5.68 -3.12
C MET A 61 8.64 -7.21 -3.23
N LEU A 62 7.58 -7.90 -3.67
CA LEU A 62 7.61 -9.35 -3.87
C LEU A 62 8.54 -9.75 -5.03
N PHE A 63 8.48 -9.02 -6.14
CA PHE A 63 9.32 -9.29 -7.31
C PHE A 63 10.78 -8.88 -7.13
N ASP A 64 11.06 -7.88 -6.29
CA ASP A 64 12.42 -7.50 -5.90
C ASP A 64 13.05 -8.49 -4.90
N GLY A 65 12.26 -9.43 -4.35
CA GLY A 65 12.74 -10.42 -3.39
C GLY A 65 12.90 -9.88 -1.97
N PHE A 66 12.38 -8.68 -1.68
CA PHE A 66 12.53 -8.00 -0.39
C PHE A 66 12.04 -8.84 0.82
N PHE A 67 11.01 -9.68 0.63
CA PHE A 67 10.49 -10.54 1.69
C PHE A 67 11.40 -11.74 2.02
N ASN A 68 12.39 -12.07 1.19
CA ASN A 68 13.25 -13.24 1.41
C ASN A 68 14.22 -13.05 2.58
N ASP A 69 14.65 -11.81 2.81
CA ASP A 69 15.63 -11.47 3.86
C ASP A 69 14.95 -11.09 5.20
N LEU A 70 13.61 -11.07 5.24
CA LEU A 70 12.85 -10.65 6.41
C LEU A 70 12.31 -11.84 7.20
N ASN A 71 12.29 -11.70 8.53
CA ASN A 71 11.65 -12.67 9.40
C ASN A 71 10.12 -12.56 9.31
N VAL A 72 9.40 -13.67 9.52
CA VAL A 72 7.92 -13.72 9.49
C VAL A 72 7.29 -12.66 10.39
N TYR A 73 7.90 -12.41 11.56
CA TYR A 73 7.48 -11.37 12.50
C TYR A 73 7.63 -9.94 11.91
N GLN A 74 8.70 -9.69 11.15
CA GLN A 74 8.94 -8.40 10.51
C GLN A 74 8.00 -8.19 9.31
N ILE A 75 7.71 -9.26 8.57
CA ILE A 75 6.76 -9.23 7.45
C ILE A 75 5.36 -8.87 7.97
N ALA A 76 4.88 -9.55 9.02
CA ALA A 76 3.58 -9.26 9.62
C ALA A 76 3.49 -7.82 10.14
N ALA A 77 4.57 -7.34 10.77
CA ALA A 77 4.65 -5.97 11.26
C ALA A 77 4.61 -4.95 10.11
N LEU A 78 5.34 -5.18 9.01
CA LEU A 78 5.36 -4.30 7.84
C LEU A 78 4.01 -4.25 7.13
N LEU A 79 3.34 -5.40 6.98
CA LEU A 79 1.99 -5.47 6.39
C LEU A 79 0.97 -4.68 7.22
N SER A 80 1.17 -4.56 8.54
CA SER A 80 0.32 -3.72 9.40
C SER A 80 0.44 -2.22 9.07
N CYS A 81 1.63 -1.78 8.66
CA CYS A 81 1.92 -0.37 8.33
C CYS A 81 1.13 0.11 7.11
N MET A 82 0.72 -0.79 6.22
CA MET A 82 -0.02 -0.46 5.01
C MET A 82 -1.50 -0.17 5.26
N ARG A 83 -2.01 -0.41 6.48
CA ARG A 83 -3.45 -0.37 6.77
C ARG A 83 -3.86 0.61 7.90
N THR A 84 -2.94 1.40 8.45
CA THR A 84 -3.18 2.21 9.67
C THR A 84 -2.89 3.69 9.51
N GLU A 85 -3.76 4.55 10.06
CA GLU A 85 -3.74 6.02 9.86
C GLU A 85 -3.10 6.84 11.02
N ILE A 86 -2.57 6.20 12.06
CA ILE A 86 -2.23 6.84 13.37
C ILE A 86 -0.69 6.90 13.61
N LEU A 87 -0.18 7.88 14.38
CA LEU A 87 1.24 8.17 14.75
C LEU A 87 1.50 7.90 16.28
N PRO A 88 2.74 7.80 16.86
CA PRO A 88 4.11 7.49 16.35
C PRO A 88 4.98 6.55 17.27
N LYS A 89 6.32 6.55 17.03
CA LYS A 89 7.50 5.81 17.58
C LYS A 89 7.71 4.39 17.03
N LEU A 90 8.84 4.21 16.34
CA LEU A 90 9.27 2.96 15.73
C LEU A 90 10.64 2.56 16.27
N SER A 91 10.83 1.28 16.56
CA SER A 91 12.13 0.72 16.92
C SER A 91 13.13 0.72 15.73
N GLU A 92 14.42 0.88 16.02
CA GLU A 92 15.51 0.98 15.03
C GLU A 92 15.59 -0.23 14.08
N GLU A 93 15.25 -1.43 14.56
CA GLU A 93 15.22 -2.67 13.75
C GLU A 93 14.16 -2.65 12.65
N LEU A 94 13.04 -1.97 12.90
CA LEU A 94 11.89 -1.89 12.00
C LEU A 94 11.96 -0.68 11.08
N SER A 95 12.89 0.24 11.36
CA SER A 95 13.17 1.41 10.51
C SER A 95 13.81 1.05 9.17
N LYS A 96 14.62 -0.01 9.10
CA LYS A 96 15.28 -0.44 7.86
C LYS A 96 14.26 -0.96 6.83
N PRO A 97 13.39 -1.95 7.15
CA PRO A 97 12.34 -2.39 6.23
C PRO A 97 11.39 -1.26 5.80
N LEU A 98 11.06 -0.35 6.72
CA LEU A 98 10.19 0.79 6.43
C LEU A 98 10.82 1.75 5.41
N LYS A 99 12.11 2.08 5.55
CA LYS A 99 12.81 2.95 4.60
C LYS A 99 12.83 2.36 3.20
N THR A 100 13.16 1.08 3.06
CA THR A 100 13.16 0.41 1.76
C THR A 100 11.75 0.37 1.15
N MET A 101 10.71 0.11 1.95
CA MET A 101 9.32 0.22 1.50
C MET A 101 8.98 1.64 1.00
N GLN A 102 9.42 2.68 1.72
CA GLN A 102 9.21 4.08 1.31
C GLN A 102 9.96 4.42 0.01
N GLU A 103 11.14 3.82 -0.23
CA GLU A 103 11.87 3.96 -1.50
C GLU A 103 11.10 3.34 -2.67
N PHE A 104 10.51 2.15 -2.50
CA PHE A 104 9.63 1.55 -3.52
C PHE A 104 8.39 2.41 -3.76
N ALA A 105 7.77 2.93 -2.69
CA ALA A 105 6.62 3.81 -2.81
C ALA A 105 6.97 5.09 -3.58
N LYS A 106 8.15 5.66 -3.34
CA LYS A 106 8.67 6.81 -4.08
C LYS A 106 8.91 6.51 -5.56
N LYS A 107 9.45 5.32 -5.88
CA LYS A 107 9.62 4.87 -7.27
C LYS A 107 8.28 4.79 -8.00
N ILE A 108 7.27 4.19 -7.37
CA ILE A 108 5.91 4.10 -7.90
C ILE A 108 5.27 5.48 -8.09
N ALA A 109 5.42 6.37 -7.10
CA ALA A 109 4.90 7.73 -7.18
C ALA A 109 5.56 8.53 -8.32
N THR A 110 6.87 8.36 -8.52
CA THR A 110 7.61 8.99 -9.62
C THR A 110 7.09 8.52 -10.97
N VAL A 111 6.95 7.20 -11.17
CA VAL A 111 6.37 6.64 -12.40
C VAL A 111 4.94 7.12 -12.61
N SER A 112 4.14 7.20 -11.56
CA SER A 112 2.77 7.71 -11.62
C SER A 112 2.73 9.17 -12.08
N LYS A 113 3.62 10.02 -11.54
CA LYS A 113 3.75 11.42 -11.93
C LYS A 113 4.20 11.58 -13.38
N GLU A 114 5.16 10.77 -13.85
CA GLU A 114 5.60 10.75 -15.25
C GLU A 114 4.45 10.44 -16.23
N THR A 115 3.50 9.61 -15.80
CA THR A 115 2.35 9.23 -16.64
C THR A 115 1.20 10.25 -16.63
N LYS A 116 1.38 11.40 -15.96
CA LYS A 116 0.37 12.47 -15.74
C LYS A 116 -0.77 12.06 -14.82
N LEU A 117 -0.52 11.15 -13.89
CA LEU A 117 -1.46 10.85 -12.81
C LEU A 117 -1.21 11.84 -11.68
N GLU A 118 -2.26 12.52 -11.21
CA GLU A 118 -2.19 13.46 -10.08
C GLU A 118 -2.04 12.70 -8.76
N ILE A 119 -0.84 12.14 -8.54
CA ILE A 119 -0.44 11.55 -7.26
C ILE A 119 0.57 12.48 -6.61
N ASP A 120 0.27 12.91 -5.38
CA ASP A 120 1.24 13.57 -4.53
C ASP A 120 2.11 12.49 -3.84
N GLU A 121 3.41 12.52 -4.13
CA GLU A 121 4.42 11.61 -3.56
C GLU A 121 4.42 11.64 -2.03
N LYS A 122 4.26 12.82 -1.41
CA LYS A 122 4.28 12.96 0.04
C LYS A 122 3.03 12.32 0.64
N VAL A 123 1.86 12.59 0.07
CA VAL A 123 0.60 11.99 0.50
C VAL A 123 0.64 10.46 0.33
N TYR A 124 1.24 9.97 -0.75
CA TYR A 124 1.39 8.54 -0.99
C TYR A 124 2.29 7.87 0.06
N ILE A 125 3.43 8.47 0.40
CA ILE A 125 4.34 7.96 1.43
C ILE A 125 3.72 8.07 2.83
N GLU A 126 3.02 9.17 3.13
CA GLU A 126 2.39 9.43 4.42
C GLU A 126 1.22 8.51 4.75
N LYS A 127 0.65 7.81 3.76
CA LYS A 127 -0.35 6.75 3.98
C LYS A 127 0.23 5.56 4.75
N PHE A 128 1.53 5.32 4.64
CA PHE A 128 2.20 4.20 5.28
C PHE A 128 2.71 4.63 6.65
N ARG A 129 1.90 4.44 7.71
CA ARG A 129 2.26 4.81 9.07
C ARG A 129 2.51 3.59 9.95
N PRO A 130 3.67 3.49 10.63
CA PRO A 130 4.11 2.24 11.25
C PRO A 130 3.67 2.07 12.72
N ASN A 131 2.61 2.72 13.19
CA ASN A 131 2.26 2.73 14.62
C ASN A 131 1.95 1.33 15.20
N LEU A 132 1.25 0.48 14.44
CA LEU A 132 0.96 -0.88 14.89
C LEU A 132 2.11 -1.86 14.61
N MET A 133 3.21 -1.41 14.01
CA MET A 133 4.32 -2.29 13.63
C MET A 133 4.95 -2.93 14.87
N ASP A 134 5.25 -2.14 15.90
CA ASP A 134 5.82 -2.64 17.17
C ASP A 134 4.84 -3.53 17.96
N VAL A 135 3.54 -3.21 17.87
CA VAL A 135 2.43 -3.94 18.50
C VAL A 135 2.25 -5.32 17.85
N ILE A 136 2.17 -5.37 16.52
CA ILE A 136 2.01 -6.61 15.75
C ILE A 136 3.30 -7.45 15.82
N TYR A 137 4.48 -6.82 15.81
CA TYR A 137 5.74 -7.52 16.04
C TYR A 137 5.77 -8.20 17.43
N SER A 138 5.34 -7.49 18.47
CA SER A 138 5.23 -8.06 19.82
C SER A 138 4.16 -9.14 19.94
N TRP A 139 3.02 -8.96 19.26
CA TRP A 139 1.93 -9.95 19.22
C TRP A 139 2.35 -11.24 18.54
N THR A 140 3.01 -11.15 17.39
CA THR A 140 3.48 -12.32 16.63
C THR A 140 4.59 -13.08 17.36
N LYS A 141 5.32 -12.42 18.28
CA LYS A 141 6.24 -13.07 19.24
C LYS A 141 5.55 -13.76 20.42
N GLY A 142 4.23 -13.67 20.53
CA GLY A 142 3.44 -14.36 21.57
C GLY A 142 3.21 -13.57 22.86
N LYS A 143 3.37 -12.24 22.86
CA LYS A 143 3.01 -11.40 24.02
C LYS A 143 1.49 -11.37 24.23
N SER A 144 1.07 -11.17 25.47
CA SER A 144 -0.35 -11.09 25.82
C SER A 144 -1.01 -9.81 25.31
N PHE A 145 -2.32 -9.86 25.05
CA PHE A 145 -3.09 -8.68 24.59
C PHE A 145 -2.98 -7.50 25.58
N SER A 146 -2.95 -7.79 26.89
CA SER A 146 -2.82 -6.77 27.94
C SER A 146 -1.49 -6.02 27.88
N GLU A 147 -0.41 -6.68 27.49
CA GLU A 147 0.91 -6.05 27.35
C GLU A 147 0.98 -5.18 26.11
N ILE A 148 0.50 -5.66 24.97
CA ILE A 148 0.55 -4.90 23.71
C ILE A 148 -0.40 -3.69 23.72
N SER A 149 -1.52 -3.77 24.42
CA SER A 149 -2.47 -2.66 24.57
C SER A 149 -1.89 -1.50 25.39
N LYS A 150 -0.85 -1.76 26.18
CA LYS A 150 -0.10 -0.72 26.93
C LYS A 150 1.04 -0.12 26.13
N MET A 151 1.41 -0.72 24.99
CA MET A 151 2.50 -0.24 24.13
C MET A 151 2.05 0.86 23.17
N THR A 152 0.75 1.06 22.97
CA THR A 152 0.18 2.05 22.06
C THR A 152 -1.03 2.70 22.69
N ASP A 153 -1.28 3.96 22.35
CA ASP A 153 -2.51 4.68 22.72
C ASP A 153 -3.67 4.39 21.75
N ALA A 154 -3.48 3.47 20.80
CA ALA A 154 -4.51 3.08 19.85
C ALA A 154 -5.64 2.30 20.53
N PHE A 155 -6.88 2.61 20.16
CA PHE A 155 -8.08 1.91 20.65
C PHE A 155 -7.97 0.41 20.39
N GLU A 156 -8.35 -0.41 21.37
CA GLU A 156 -8.25 -1.87 21.33
C GLU A 156 -8.98 -2.45 20.11
N GLY A 157 -10.12 -1.85 19.74
CA GLY A 157 -10.88 -2.21 18.54
C GLY A 157 -10.09 -2.00 17.23
N SER A 158 -9.24 -0.97 17.16
CA SER A 158 -8.36 -0.72 16.01
C SER A 158 -7.24 -1.75 15.92
N ILE A 159 -6.69 -2.17 17.07
CA ILE A 159 -5.68 -3.22 17.16
C ILE A 159 -6.25 -4.57 16.70
N ILE A 160 -7.40 -4.97 17.24
CA ILE A 160 -8.09 -6.23 16.88
C ILE A 160 -8.47 -6.24 15.40
N ARG A 161 -8.97 -5.11 14.87
CA ARG A 161 -9.29 -4.98 13.45
C ARG A 161 -8.04 -5.18 12.57
N CYS A 162 -6.91 -4.60 12.94
CA CYS A 162 -5.67 -4.77 12.18
C CYS A 162 -5.15 -6.20 12.26
N MET A 163 -5.21 -6.85 13.43
CA MET A 163 -4.83 -8.26 13.57
C MET A 163 -5.66 -9.17 12.65
N ARG A 164 -6.99 -9.02 12.67
CA ARG A 164 -7.90 -9.81 11.81
C ARG A 164 -7.74 -9.54 10.32
N GLN A 165 -7.15 -8.41 9.96
CA GLN A 165 -6.89 -8.03 8.57
C GLN A 165 -5.55 -8.55 8.05
N ILE A 166 -4.65 -8.97 8.94
CA ILE A 166 -3.34 -9.53 8.62
C ILE A 166 -3.36 -11.07 8.72
N SER A 167 -4.19 -11.62 9.62
CA SER A 167 -4.47 -13.06 9.75
C SER A 167 -5.26 -13.61 8.58
#